data_AF-R9J1G1-F1
#
_entry.id   AF-R9J1G1-F1
#
_cell.length_a   1.000
_cell.length_b   1.000
_cell.length_c   1.000
_cell.angle_alpha   90.00
_cell.angle_beta   90.00
_cell.angle_gamma   90.00
#
_symmetry.space_group_name_H-M   'P 1'
#
loop_
_entity.id
_entity.type
_entity.pdbx_description
1 polymer ?
#
loop_
_entity_poly.entity_id
_entity_poly.type
_entity_poly.pdbx_seq_one_letter_code
_entity_poly.pdbx_strand_id
1 'polypeptide(L)' 'MGLKLTAVIDTEHFRIIFREQIYNITFIDNVKYQNKTLKLRAALEKR' A
#
# COMPACT_ATOMS: atom_id res chain seq x y z
N MET A 1 -6.09 25.07 10.19
CA MET A 1 -6.53 23.66 10.35
C MET A 1 -6.21 22.96 9.03
N GLY A 2 -5.00 22.42 8.89
CA GLY A 2 -4.54 21.83 7.63
C GLY A 2 -5.21 20.49 7.39
N LEU A 3 -5.85 20.33 6.24
CA LEU A 3 -6.42 19.06 5.78
C LEU A 3 -5.30 18.01 5.69
N LYS A 4 -5.21 17.15 6.71
CA LYS A 4 -4.34 15.98 6.66
C LYS A 4 -5.08 14.90 5.86
N LEU A 5 -5.00 15.00 4.55
CA LEU A 5 -5.41 13.93 3.63
C LEU A 5 -4.32 12.85 3.61
N THR A 6 -4.03 12.23 4.76
CA THR A 6 -3.33 10.93 4.73
C THR A 6 -4.34 9.94 4.20
N ALA A 7 -4.37 9.74 2.88
CA ALA A 7 -4.95 8.53 2.31
C ALA A 7 -4.18 7.37 2.95
N VAL A 8 -4.83 6.72 3.92
CA VAL A 8 -4.28 5.54 4.58
C VAL A 8 -4.37 4.44 3.52
N ILE A 9 -3.23 4.04 2.98
CA ILE A 9 -3.19 2.88 2.09
C ILE A 9 -3.71 1.68 2.89
N ASP A 10 -4.63 0.93 2.30
CA ASP A 10 -5.23 -0.26 2.88
C ASP A 10 -5.26 -1.40 1.83
N THR A 11 -5.54 -2.61 2.29
CA THR A 11 -5.51 -3.83 1.47
C THR A 11 -6.71 -4.01 0.55
N GLU A 12 -7.81 -3.27 0.77
CA GLU A 12 -9.07 -3.45 0.07
C GLU A 12 -9.21 -2.48 -1.10
N HIS A 13 -8.73 -1.25 -0.95
CA HIS A 13 -8.91 -0.18 -1.94
C HIS A 13 -7.68 0.05 -2.83
N PHE A 14 -6.52 -0.54 -2.50
CA PHE A 14 -5.28 -0.31 -3.23
C PHE A 14 -4.64 -1.60 -3.74
N ARG A 15 -4.00 -1.49 -4.92
CA ARG A 15 -3.18 -2.55 -5.55
C ARG A 15 -1.84 -1.98 -5.98
N ILE A 16 -0.85 -2.85 -6.12
CA ILE A 16 0.48 -2.48 -6.61
C ILE A 16 0.60 -2.89 -8.07
N ILE A 17 1.00 -1.94 -8.92
CA ILE A 17 1.42 -2.21 -10.29
C ILE A 17 2.95 -2.23 -10.31
N PHE A 18 3.53 -3.38 -10.65
CA PHE A 18 4.98 -3.53 -10.75
C PHE A 18 5.30 -4.40 -11.95
N ARG A 19 6.16 -3.90 -12.85
CA ARG A 19 6.53 -4.59 -14.09
C ARG A 19 5.30 -5.12 -14.86
N GLU A 20 4.32 -4.24 -15.05
CA GLU A 20 3.06 -4.50 -15.78
C GLU A 20 2.17 -5.59 -15.16
N GLN A 21 2.48 -6.05 -13.96
CA GLN A 21 1.70 -7.03 -13.21
C GLN A 21 1.00 -6.36 -12.03
N ILE A 22 -0.20 -6.84 -11.74
CA ILE A 22 -1.04 -6.38 -10.64
C ILE A 22 -0.84 -7.31 -9.44
N TYR A 23 -0.56 -6.72 -8.28
CA TYR A 23 -0.43 -7.42 -7.02
C TYR A 23 -1.43 -6.88 -6.00
N ASN A 24 -2.13 -7.78 -5.32
CA ASN A 24 -3.01 -7.44 -4.21
C ASN A 24 -2.18 -7.32 -2.93
N ILE A 25 -2.40 -6.22 -2.18
CA ILE A 25 -1.71 -5.98 -0.92
C ILE A 25 -2.28 -6.94 0.12
N THR A 26 -1.42 -7.73 0.76
CA THR A 26 -1.80 -8.73 1.77
C THR A 26 -1.44 -8.31 3.17
N PHE A 27 -0.49 -7.38 3.31
CA PHE A 27 -0.07 -6.84 4.61
C PHE A 27 0.58 -5.48 4.44
N ILE A 28 0.32 -4.58 5.38
CA ILE A 28 0.95 -3.26 5.44
C ILE A 28 1.65 -3.15 6.79
N ASP A 29 2.97 -2.96 6.74
CA ASP A 29 3.77 -2.75 7.93
C ASP A 29 3.66 -1.29 8.35
N ASN A 30 2.93 -1.04 9.43
CA ASN A 30 2.68 0.31 9.95
C ASN A 30 3.79 0.76 10.93
N VAL A 31 5.03 0.33 10.71
CA VAL A 31 6.17 0.69 11.57
C VAL A 31 6.53 2.15 11.31
N LYS A 32 5.87 3.01 12.09
CA LYS A 32 6.15 4.43 12.35
C LYS A 32 6.62 5.22 11.12
N TYR A 33 5.63 5.86 10.49
CA TYR A 33 5.61 7.14 9.78
C TYR A 33 6.81 8.10 10.01
N GLN A 34 8.03 7.70 9.66
CA GLN A 34 9.10 8.65 9.33
C GLN A 34 8.98 9.13 7.87
N ASN A 35 7.76 9.02 7.30
CA ASN A 35 7.24 9.61 6.06
C ASN A 35 8.04 9.37 4.77
N LYS A 36 9.08 8.54 4.78
CA LYS A 36 9.91 8.30 3.59
C LYS A 36 9.76 6.91 2.99
N THR A 37 9.26 5.92 3.74
CA THR A 37 9.20 4.54 3.27
C THR A 37 8.03 3.79 3.90
N LEU A 38 7.26 3.08 3.08
CA LEU A 38 6.21 2.14 3.48
C LEU A 38 6.68 0.73 3.13
N LYS A 39 6.65 -0.17 4.10
CA LYS A 39 6.89 -1.60 3.85
C LYS A 39 5.53 -2.30 3.76
N LEU A 40 5.36 -3.13 2.74
CA LEU A 40 4.15 -3.92 2.54
C LEU A 40 4.49 -5.26 1.91
N ARG A 41 3.56 -6.21 2.02
CA ARG A 41 3.60 -7.48 1.28
C ARG A 41 2.44 -7.47 0.29
N ALA A 42 2.71 -7.98 -0.90
CA ALA A 42 1.72 -8.13 -1.95
C ALA A 42 1.90 -9.48 -2.65
N ALA A 43 0.80 -10.04 -3.14
CA ALA A 43 0.77 -11.28 -3.88
C ALA A 43 0.23 -11.03 -5.30
N LEU A 44 0.77 -11.74 -6.29
CA LEU A 44 0.32 -11.61 -7.68
C LEU A 44 -1.19 -11.91 -7.74
N GLU A 45 -1.93 -11.02 -8.38
CA GLU A 45 -3.34 -11.26 -8.62
C GLU A 45 -3.49 -12.46 -9.55
N LYS A 46 -3.98 -13.58 -9.01
CA LYS A 46 -4.32 -14.74 -9.81
C LYS A 46 -5.59 -14.39 -10.60
N ARG A 47 -5.51 -14.47 -11.93
CA ARG A 47 -6.69 -14.40 -12.80
C ARG A 47 -7.63 -15.57 -12.53
#